data_AF-A0A968WFJ4-F1
#
_entry.id   AF-A0A968WFJ4-F1
#
_cell.length_a   1.000
_cell.length_b   1.000
_cell.length_c   1.000
_cell.angle_alpha   90.00
_cell.angle_beta   90.00
_cell.angle_gamma   90.00
#
_symmetry.space_group_name_H-M   'P 1'
#
loop_
_entity.id
_entity.type
_entity.pdbx_description
1 polymer ?
#
loop_
_entity_poly.entity_id
_entity_poly.type
_entity_poly.pdbx_seq_one_letter_code
_entity_poly.pdbx_strand_id
1 'polypeptide(L)'
;MNQPLRIHLFQGYGVELEYMIVDRDTLAVKPIADSLLKQKLGTYESDYENGMVTWSNELVLHVIEIKSTRPEHNFNALENAFAENVKEINGVLAHWNAMLMPTAAHPFMDPLTESMIWPHESNDVYDVYNKVFDCRGHGWSNLQSTHLNLPFYDDEEFAKLHAAVRLVLPLLPALCASSPVIDGKATGALDSRLTYYKTNQSRIPSITGKVIPEAVFSKR
;
A
#
# COMPACT_ATOMS: atom_id res chain seq x y z
N MET A 1 -15.59 -7.27 22.07
CA MET A 1 -14.61 -7.05 23.14
C MET A 1 -13.99 -5.68 22.93
N ASN A 2 -13.95 -4.81 23.96
CA ASN A 2 -13.27 -3.53 23.86
C ASN A 2 -11.78 -3.79 23.68
N GLN A 3 -11.17 -3.28 22.61
CA GLN A 3 -9.72 -3.31 22.46
C GLN A 3 -9.08 -2.57 23.65
N PRO A 4 -7.99 -3.09 24.23
CA PRO A 4 -7.28 -2.39 25.29
C PRO A 4 -6.77 -1.04 24.77
N LEU A 5 -6.72 -0.03 25.65
CA LEU A 5 -6.31 1.35 25.31
C LEU A 5 -4.89 1.42 24.71
N ARG A 6 -4.09 0.37 24.91
CA ARG A 6 -2.76 0.14 24.33
C ARG A 6 -2.60 -1.35 24.06
N ILE A 7 -2.01 -1.69 22.92
CA ILE A 7 -1.81 -3.08 22.46
C ILE A 7 -0.31 -3.39 22.63
N HIS A 8 0.02 -4.52 23.26
CA HIS A 8 1.41 -4.96 23.38
C HIS A 8 1.88 -5.64 22.09
N LEU A 9 3.19 -5.81 21.94
CA LEU A 9 3.78 -6.60 20.86
C LEU A 9 3.03 -7.93 20.65
N PHE A 10 2.71 -8.22 19.39
CA PHE A 10 2.07 -9.46 18.95
C PHE A 10 0.63 -9.71 19.48
N GLN A 11 0.02 -8.73 20.16
CA GLN A 11 -1.39 -8.82 20.59
C GLN A 11 -2.39 -8.36 19.53
N GLY A 12 -1.92 -7.75 18.45
CA GLY A 12 -2.72 -7.34 17.30
C GLY A 12 -1.81 -6.91 16.16
N TYR A 13 -2.33 -6.99 14.95
CA TYR A 13 -1.60 -6.70 13.72
C TYR A 13 -2.49 -5.83 12.85
N GLY A 14 -1.91 -4.79 12.25
CA GLY A 14 -2.52 -4.13 11.11
C GLY A 14 -1.90 -4.69 9.82
N VAL A 15 -2.73 -5.00 8.84
CA VAL A 15 -2.27 -5.44 7.51
C VAL A 15 -2.92 -4.56 6.47
N GLU A 16 -2.16 -4.18 5.45
CA GLU A 16 -2.63 -3.35 4.33
C GLU A 16 -2.07 -3.95 3.03
N LEU A 17 -2.90 -4.02 2.00
CA LEU A 17 -2.55 -4.52 0.67
C LEU A 17 -3.01 -3.53 -0.38
N GLU A 18 -2.10 -3.13 -1.26
CA GLU A 18 -2.41 -2.24 -2.38
C GLU A 18 -2.55 -3.05 -3.66
N TYR A 19 -3.64 -2.81 -4.39
CA TYR A 19 -3.92 -3.42 -5.68
C TYR A 19 -4.10 -2.36 -6.75
N MET A 20 -3.46 -2.57 -7.90
CA MET A 20 -3.84 -1.81 -9.08
C MET A 20 -5.14 -2.36 -9.65
N ILE A 21 -5.99 -1.46 -10.12
CA ILE A 21 -7.19 -1.77 -10.89
C ILE A 21 -6.80 -1.70 -12.37
N VAL A 22 -7.04 -2.78 -13.10
CA VAL A 22 -6.69 -2.92 -14.51
C VAL A 22 -7.86 -3.42 -15.33
N ASP A 23 -7.80 -3.20 -16.63
CA ASP A 23 -8.69 -3.82 -17.59
C ASP A 23 -8.43 -5.32 -17.67
N ARG A 24 -9.49 -6.13 -17.71
CA ARG A 24 -9.38 -7.60 -17.66
C ARG A 24 -8.72 -8.19 -18.90
N ASP A 25 -8.93 -7.58 -20.06
CA ASP A 25 -8.49 -8.16 -21.34
C ASP A 25 -7.11 -7.67 -21.75
N THR A 26 -6.78 -6.43 -21.37
CA THR A 26 -5.55 -5.76 -21.80
C THR A 26 -4.54 -5.58 -20.67
N LEU A 27 -4.98 -5.70 -19.41
CA LEU A 27 -4.23 -5.33 -18.22
C LEU A 27 -3.79 -3.85 -18.21
N ALA A 28 -4.32 -2.98 -19.08
CA ALA A 28 -4.07 -1.55 -18.98
C ALA A 28 -4.68 -1.00 -17.67
N VAL A 29 -4.02 -0.05 -17.01
CA VAL A 29 -4.53 0.51 -15.75
C VAL A 29 -5.88 1.20 -15.96
N LYS A 30 -6.79 1.02 -15.01
CA LYS A 30 -8.11 1.65 -14.99
C LYS A 30 -8.24 2.51 -13.74
N PRO A 31 -8.14 3.84 -13.89
CA PRO A 31 -8.23 4.77 -12.77
C PRO A 31 -9.68 4.99 -12.33
N ILE A 32 -10.23 3.99 -11.63
CA ILE A 32 -11.64 3.92 -11.22
C ILE A 32 -11.83 3.53 -9.75
N ALA A 33 -10.81 3.68 -8.89
CA ALA A 33 -10.91 3.40 -7.46
C ALA A 33 -12.04 4.21 -6.79
N ASP A 34 -12.21 5.47 -7.20
CA ASP A 34 -13.28 6.34 -6.70
C ASP A 34 -14.68 5.83 -7.09
N SER A 35 -14.82 5.30 -8.30
CA SER A 35 -16.04 4.73 -8.83
C SER A 35 -16.37 3.41 -8.13
N LEU A 36 -15.35 2.60 -7.83
CA LEU A 36 -15.48 1.40 -7.00
C LEU A 36 -16.02 1.74 -5.60
N LEU A 37 -15.40 2.72 -4.93
CA LEU A 37 -15.81 3.16 -3.59
C LEU A 37 -17.23 3.76 -3.61
N LYS A 38 -17.52 4.64 -4.57
CA LYS A 38 -18.86 5.21 -4.77
C LYS A 38 -19.93 4.17 -5.03
N GLN A 39 -19.62 3.08 -5.73
CA GLN A 39 -20.58 2.00 -5.95
C GLN A 39 -21.02 1.33 -4.64
N LYS A 40 -20.17 1.36 -3.61
CA LYS A 40 -20.45 0.80 -2.27
C LYS A 40 -21.06 1.82 -1.32
N LEU A 41 -20.59 3.07 -1.37
CA LEU A 41 -20.98 4.15 -0.45
C LEU A 41 -22.17 4.98 -0.95
N GLY A 42 -22.39 5.06 -2.26
CA GLY A 42 -23.34 5.97 -2.92
C GLY A 42 -22.81 7.39 -3.14
N THR A 43 -21.72 7.75 -2.45
CA THR A 43 -21.03 9.05 -2.47
C THR A 43 -19.55 8.87 -2.78
N TYR A 44 -18.87 9.94 -3.21
CA TYR A 44 -17.42 9.92 -3.36
C TYR A 44 -16.78 10.19 -2.00
N GLU A 45 -16.30 9.11 -1.39
CA GLU A 45 -15.64 9.10 -0.08
C GLU A 45 -14.38 8.24 -0.17
N SER A 46 -13.46 8.46 0.76
CA SER A 46 -12.13 7.86 0.75
C SER A 46 -12.11 6.42 1.25
N ASP A 47 -12.99 6.10 2.20
CA ASP A 47 -12.99 4.83 2.94
C ASP A 47 -14.35 4.15 2.93
N TYR A 48 -14.35 2.83 2.70
CA TYR A 48 -15.50 1.96 2.88
C TYR A 48 -15.17 0.85 3.90
N GLU A 49 -15.71 0.95 5.12
CA GLU A 49 -15.58 -0.10 6.14
C GLU A 49 -16.47 -1.31 5.80
N ASN A 50 -15.87 -2.41 5.37
CA ASN A 50 -16.54 -3.67 5.04
C ASN A 50 -16.25 -4.77 6.08
N GLY A 51 -16.68 -4.52 7.32
CA GLY A 51 -16.43 -5.43 8.44
C GLY A 51 -14.97 -5.40 8.89
N MET A 52 -14.26 -6.52 8.77
CA MET A 52 -12.85 -6.63 9.21
C MET A 52 -11.87 -5.92 8.29
N VAL A 53 -12.29 -5.59 7.06
CA VAL A 53 -11.46 -4.95 6.04
C VAL A 53 -12.09 -3.64 5.63
N THR A 54 -11.28 -2.60 5.50
CA THR A 54 -11.66 -1.30 4.95
C THR A 54 -11.01 -1.15 3.58
N TRP A 55 -11.77 -0.67 2.59
CA TRP A 55 -11.22 -0.28 1.28
C TRP A 55 -10.95 1.22 1.34
N SER A 56 -9.77 1.64 0.93
CA SER A 56 -9.28 3.01 1.08
C SER A 56 -8.68 3.48 -0.23
N ASN A 57 -8.84 4.78 -0.51
CA ASN A 57 -8.17 5.40 -1.64
C ASN A 57 -6.64 5.40 -1.44
N GLU A 58 -5.94 5.59 -2.55
CA GLU A 58 -4.51 5.90 -2.55
C GLU A 58 -4.24 7.21 -3.29
N LEU A 59 -2.97 7.60 -3.38
CA LEU A 59 -2.52 8.79 -4.12
C LEU A 59 -3.07 8.85 -5.57
N VAL A 60 -3.23 7.69 -6.21
CA VAL A 60 -3.65 7.57 -7.60
C VAL A 60 -4.91 6.72 -7.76
N LEU A 61 -5.76 7.10 -8.71
CA LEU A 61 -7.08 6.53 -8.94
C LEU A 61 -7.07 5.08 -9.44
N HIS A 62 -5.95 4.59 -9.95
CA HIS A 62 -5.82 3.19 -10.39
C HIS A 62 -5.30 2.27 -9.30
N VAL A 63 -5.11 2.75 -8.07
CA VAL A 63 -4.75 1.93 -6.91
C VAL A 63 -5.89 1.98 -5.89
N ILE A 64 -6.20 0.82 -5.33
CA ILE A 64 -7.06 0.68 -4.15
C ILE A 64 -6.26 -0.02 -3.05
N GLU A 65 -6.30 0.54 -1.84
CA GLU A 65 -5.81 -0.14 -0.65
C GLU A 65 -6.95 -0.92 0.00
N ILE A 66 -6.67 -2.13 0.45
CA ILE A 66 -7.49 -2.82 1.44
C ILE A 66 -6.69 -3.03 2.72
N LYS A 67 -7.26 -2.66 3.86
CA LYS A 67 -6.59 -2.72 5.16
C LYS A 67 -7.46 -3.33 6.24
N SER A 68 -6.84 -3.89 7.27
CA SER A 68 -7.56 -4.29 8.48
C SER A 68 -8.25 -3.06 9.11
N THR A 69 -9.57 -3.10 9.28
CA THR A 69 -10.34 -1.98 9.87
C THR A 69 -9.88 -1.65 11.29
N ARG A 70 -9.44 -2.68 12.03
CA ARG A 70 -8.86 -2.57 13.38
C ARG A 70 -7.71 -3.56 13.52
N PRO A 71 -6.78 -3.35 14.48
CA PRO A 71 -5.77 -4.35 14.80
C PRO A 71 -6.41 -5.71 15.10
N GLU A 72 -5.97 -6.75 14.41
CA GLU A 72 -6.50 -8.11 14.52
C GLU A 72 -5.40 -9.05 15.02
N HIS A 73 -5.75 -9.94 15.96
CA HIS A 73 -4.83 -10.92 16.53
C HIS A 73 -4.88 -12.27 15.79
N ASN A 74 -5.99 -12.56 15.12
CA ASN A 74 -6.20 -13.81 14.39
C ASN A 74 -5.91 -13.62 12.89
N PHE A 75 -4.69 -13.98 12.48
CA PHE A 75 -4.28 -13.92 11.08
C PHE A 75 -5.15 -14.75 10.14
N ASN A 76 -5.63 -15.92 10.55
CA ASN A 76 -6.47 -16.75 9.68
C ASN A 76 -7.83 -16.09 9.42
N ALA A 77 -8.40 -15.45 10.44
CA ALA A 77 -9.64 -14.68 10.26
C ALA A 77 -9.40 -13.49 9.32
N LEU A 78 -8.28 -12.79 9.49
CA LEU A 78 -7.90 -11.67 8.65
C LEU A 78 -7.65 -12.11 7.20
N GLU A 79 -6.87 -13.16 6.96
CA GLU A 79 -6.60 -13.73 5.64
C GLU A 79 -7.90 -14.07 4.90
N ASN A 80 -8.82 -14.78 5.56
CA ASN A 80 -10.11 -15.12 4.98
C ASN A 80 -10.92 -13.85 4.65
N ALA A 81 -10.93 -12.86 5.53
CA ALA A 81 -11.64 -11.60 5.29
C ALA A 81 -11.05 -10.83 4.10
N PHE A 82 -9.73 -10.77 3.97
CA PHE A 82 -9.05 -10.18 2.81
C PHE A 82 -9.39 -10.92 1.53
N ALA A 83 -9.35 -12.25 1.52
CA ALA A 83 -9.68 -13.06 0.36
C ALA A 83 -11.13 -12.85 -0.11
N GLU A 84 -12.09 -12.77 0.82
CA GLU A 84 -13.49 -12.48 0.48
C GLU A 84 -13.65 -11.05 -0.06
N ASN A 85 -12.95 -10.06 0.51
CA ASN A 85 -12.97 -8.69 0.00
C ASN A 85 -12.35 -8.58 -1.40
N VAL A 86 -11.25 -9.28 -1.69
CA VAL A 86 -10.66 -9.34 -3.04
C VAL A 86 -11.66 -9.94 -4.04
N LYS A 87 -12.40 -11.00 -3.67
CA LYS A 87 -13.45 -11.58 -4.52
C LYS A 87 -14.58 -10.59 -4.75
N GLU A 88 -15.05 -9.91 -3.69
CA GLU A 88 -16.11 -8.92 -3.77
C GLU A 88 -15.73 -7.75 -4.67
N ILE A 89 -14.54 -7.17 -4.47
CA ILE A 89 -14.02 -6.08 -5.29
C ILE A 89 -13.97 -6.50 -6.76
N ASN A 90 -13.42 -7.69 -7.07
CA ASN A 90 -13.38 -8.18 -8.44
C ASN A 90 -14.78 -8.41 -9.04
N GLY A 91 -15.75 -8.83 -8.22
CA GLY A 91 -17.15 -8.95 -8.64
C GLY A 91 -17.78 -7.59 -8.98
N VAL A 92 -17.47 -6.55 -8.20
CA VAL A 92 -17.92 -5.18 -8.49
C VAL A 92 -17.20 -4.64 -9.73
N LEU A 93 -15.88 -4.81 -9.83
CA LEU A 93 -15.05 -4.35 -10.95
C LEU A 93 -15.43 -4.97 -12.29
N ALA A 94 -16.03 -6.17 -12.29
CA ALA A 94 -16.50 -6.83 -13.51
C ALA A 94 -17.51 -5.98 -14.30
N HIS A 95 -18.30 -5.12 -13.65
CA HIS A 95 -19.23 -4.20 -14.34
C HIS A 95 -18.51 -3.21 -15.28
N TRP A 96 -17.23 -2.93 -15.02
CA TRP A 96 -16.40 -2.07 -15.86
C TRP A 96 -15.37 -2.86 -16.67
N ASN A 97 -15.52 -4.18 -16.83
CA ASN A 97 -14.49 -5.05 -17.41
C ASN A 97 -13.12 -4.89 -16.72
N ALA A 98 -13.12 -4.70 -15.41
CA ALA A 98 -11.92 -4.47 -14.63
C ALA A 98 -11.64 -5.64 -13.67
N MET A 99 -10.42 -5.66 -13.12
CA MET A 99 -9.98 -6.58 -12.08
C MET A 99 -8.86 -5.96 -11.23
N LEU A 100 -8.63 -6.55 -10.06
CA LEU A 100 -7.43 -6.27 -9.27
C LEU A 100 -6.23 -7.01 -9.85
N MET A 101 -5.11 -6.32 -9.97
CA MET A 101 -3.81 -6.89 -10.33
C MET A 101 -2.90 -6.89 -9.09
N PRO A 102 -2.37 -8.06 -8.68
CA PRO A 102 -1.35 -8.13 -7.63
C PRO A 102 0.01 -7.69 -8.20
N THR A 103 1.10 -7.95 -7.46
CA THR A 103 2.50 -7.57 -7.72
C THR A 103 2.92 -6.27 -7.04
N ALA A 104 4.22 -5.98 -7.07
CA ALA A 104 4.82 -4.78 -6.47
C ALA A 104 4.82 -3.56 -7.41
N ALA A 105 4.60 -3.75 -8.71
CA ALA A 105 4.55 -2.71 -9.72
C ALA A 105 3.93 -3.24 -11.02
N HIS A 106 3.23 -2.39 -11.76
CA HIS A 106 2.73 -2.75 -13.09
C HIS A 106 3.88 -2.96 -14.08
N PRO A 107 3.88 -4.07 -14.84
CA PRO A 107 5.01 -4.40 -15.69
C PRO A 107 5.17 -3.49 -16.92
N PHE A 108 4.12 -2.82 -17.37
CA PHE A 108 4.15 -2.02 -18.61
C PHE A 108 3.33 -0.72 -18.58
N MET A 109 2.90 -0.28 -17.39
CA MET A 109 2.21 1.02 -17.25
C MET A 109 3.20 2.14 -17.57
N ASP A 110 2.79 3.12 -18.36
CA ASP A 110 3.45 4.42 -18.48
C ASP A 110 2.85 5.41 -17.47
N PRO A 111 3.52 5.62 -16.32
CA PRO A 111 2.97 6.44 -15.28
C PRO A 111 2.96 7.94 -15.65
N LEU A 112 3.73 8.39 -16.65
CA LEU A 112 3.74 9.78 -17.08
C LEU A 112 2.45 10.18 -17.80
N THR A 113 1.81 9.22 -18.46
CA THR A 113 0.61 9.45 -19.26
C THR A 113 -0.66 8.84 -18.66
N GLU A 114 -0.52 7.78 -17.86
CA GLU A 114 -1.67 7.01 -17.37
C GLU A 114 -2.03 7.33 -15.91
N SER A 115 -1.16 8.01 -15.15
CA SER A 115 -1.44 8.33 -13.74
C SER A 115 -2.49 9.42 -13.61
N MET A 116 -3.53 9.17 -12.83
CA MET A 116 -4.49 10.19 -12.40
C MET A 116 -4.53 10.25 -10.87
N ILE A 117 -4.31 11.44 -10.31
CA ILE A 117 -4.31 11.67 -8.87
C ILE A 117 -5.75 11.62 -8.34
N TRP A 118 -5.91 11.12 -7.12
CA TRP A 118 -7.18 11.14 -6.41
C TRP A 118 -7.75 12.57 -6.29
N PRO A 119 -8.95 12.85 -6.85
CA PRO A 119 -9.46 14.22 -6.95
C PRO A 119 -10.40 14.62 -5.79
N HIS A 120 -10.66 13.73 -4.82
CA HIS A 120 -11.70 13.92 -3.80
C HIS A 120 -11.13 14.38 -2.45
N GLU A 121 -11.67 13.89 -1.33
CA GLU A 121 -11.26 14.32 0.01
C GLU A 121 -9.76 14.12 0.25
N SER A 122 -9.19 14.94 1.13
CA SER A 122 -7.76 14.93 1.49
C SER A 122 -6.77 15.17 0.33
N ASN A 123 -7.25 15.60 -0.83
CA ASN A 123 -6.39 15.92 -1.98
C ASN A 123 -5.38 17.05 -1.67
N ASP A 124 -5.64 17.95 -0.72
CA ASP A 124 -4.67 18.99 -0.33
C ASP A 124 -3.26 18.41 -0.01
N VAL A 125 -3.20 17.22 0.61
CA VAL A 125 -1.93 16.55 0.89
C VAL A 125 -1.30 16.03 -0.40
N TYR A 126 -2.08 15.34 -1.24
CA TYR A 126 -1.62 14.79 -2.51
C TYR A 126 -1.17 15.86 -3.50
N ASP A 127 -1.90 16.98 -3.59
CA ASP A 127 -1.54 18.14 -4.40
C ASP A 127 -0.22 18.78 -3.95
N VAL A 128 -0.01 18.90 -2.64
CA VAL A 128 1.26 19.38 -2.08
C VAL A 128 2.40 18.41 -2.43
N TYR A 129 2.19 17.11 -2.24
CA TYR A 129 3.18 16.09 -2.62
C TYR A 129 3.51 16.16 -4.12
N ASN A 130 2.50 16.23 -4.98
CA ASN A 130 2.67 16.30 -6.41
C ASN A 130 3.42 17.58 -6.84
N LYS A 131 3.12 18.73 -6.22
CA LYS A 131 3.85 19.98 -6.44
C LYS A 131 5.33 19.87 -6.04
N VAL A 132 5.62 19.13 -4.98
CA VAL A 132 6.99 18.97 -4.46
C VAL A 132 7.75 17.86 -5.16
N PHE A 133 7.13 16.79 -5.63
CA PHE A 133 7.86 15.61 -6.12
C PHE A 133 7.54 15.19 -7.55
N ASP A 134 6.50 15.73 -8.17
CA ASP A 134 5.95 15.26 -9.44
C ASP A 134 5.64 13.75 -9.37
N CYS A 135 4.45 13.44 -8.86
CA CYS A 135 4.05 12.09 -8.47
C CYS A 135 3.68 11.16 -9.64
N ARG A 136 4.05 11.51 -10.88
CA ARG A 136 3.80 10.71 -12.08
C ARG A 136 4.89 9.69 -12.39
N GLY A 137 6.00 9.66 -11.65
CA GLY A 137 7.07 8.66 -11.86
C GLY A 137 6.71 7.30 -11.28
N HIS A 138 7.36 6.22 -11.74
CA HIS A 138 7.10 4.87 -11.20
C HIS A 138 7.22 4.78 -9.68
N GLY A 139 8.12 5.55 -9.06
CA GLY A 139 8.31 5.59 -7.62
C GLY A 139 7.16 6.20 -6.80
N TRP A 140 6.09 6.64 -7.47
CA TRP A 140 4.91 7.24 -6.87
C TRP A 140 3.64 6.53 -7.31
N SER A 141 3.45 6.36 -8.62
CA SER A 141 2.17 5.89 -9.17
C SER A 141 2.21 4.47 -9.72
N ASN A 142 3.39 3.83 -9.77
CA ASN A 142 3.54 2.45 -10.23
C ASN A 142 4.08 1.51 -9.13
N LEU A 143 3.75 1.77 -7.86
CA LEU A 143 4.13 0.91 -6.74
C LEU A 143 2.89 0.32 -6.08
N GLN A 144 3.05 -0.88 -5.56
CA GLN A 144 2.09 -1.57 -4.71
C GLN A 144 2.82 -2.18 -3.52
N SER A 145 2.18 -2.21 -2.36
CA SER A 145 2.78 -2.68 -1.11
C SER A 145 1.96 -3.75 -0.41
N THR A 146 2.64 -4.47 0.48
CA THR A 146 2.02 -5.09 1.65
C THR A 146 2.62 -4.45 2.88
N HIS A 147 1.79 -3.89 3.75
CA HIS A 147 2.23 -3.32 5.02
C HIS A 147 1.86 -4.25 6.17
N LEU A 148 2.76 -4.33 7.15
CA LEU A 148 2.53 -4.99 8.43
C LEU A 148 2.81 -3.99 9.54
N ASN A 149 1.73 -3.59 10.23
CA ASN A 149 1.77 -2.68 11.35
C ASN A 149 1.85 -3.49 12.66
N LEU A 150 2.92 -3.29 13.42
CA LEU A 150 3.18 -3.97 14.69
C LEU A 150 3.05 -2.98 15.85
N PRO A 151 2.18 -3.24 16.85
CA PRO A 151 2.04 -2.39 18.01
C PRO A 151 3.21 -2.57 18.99
N PHE A 152 3.42 -1.58 19.85
CA PHE A 152 4.31 -1.66 21.01
C PHE A 152 3.69 -0.84 22.15
N TYR A 153 3.79 -1.35 23.37
CA TYR A 153 3.17 -0.73 24.54
C TYR A 153 4.00 0.42 25.14
N ASP A 154 5.33 0.26 25.16
CA ASP A 154 6.27 1.19 25.80
C ASP A 154 7.63 1.27 25.07
N ASP A 155 8.55 2.06 25.62
CA ASP A 155 9.90 2.27 25.08
C ASP A 155 10.73 0.98 25.02
N GLU A 156 10.49 0.02 25.92
CA GLU A 156 11.24 -1.25 25.96
C GLU A 156 10.79 -2.18 24.83
N GLU A 157 9.48 -2.29 24.62
CA GLU A 157 8.90 -3.01 23.49
C GLU A 157 9.32 -2.36 22.15
N PHE A 158 9.27 -1.03 22.06
CA PHE A 158 9.74 -0.31 20.89
C PHE A 158 11.21 -0.62 20.57
N ALA A 159 12.11 -0.55 21.57
CA ALA A 159 13.53 -0.82 21.36
C ALA A 159 13.79 -2.24 20.85
N LYS A 160 13.09 -3.24 21.41
CA LYS A 160 13.18 -4.65 20.97
C LYS A 160 12.67 -4.81 19.54
N LEU A 161 11.50 -4.26 19.24
CA LEU A 161 10.90 -4.33 17.91
C LEU A 161 11.79 -3.65 16.86
N HIS A 162 12.25 -2.42 17.14
CA HIS A 162 13.10 -1.65 16.25
C HIS A 162 14.41 -2.37 15.94
N ALA A 163 15.04 -2.98 16.95
CA ALA A 163 16.25 -3.78 16.76
C ALA A 163 16.00 -5.00 15.85
N ALA A 164 14.89 -5.71 16.04
CA ALA A 164 14.52 -6.87 15.23
C ALA A 164 14.19 -6.48 13.78
N VAL A 165 13.38 -5.44 13.58
CA VAL A 165 12.99 -4.92 12.25
C VAL A 165 14.22 -4.56 11.42
N ARG A 166 15.24 -3.95 12.02
CA ARG A 166 16.50 -3.61 11.31
C ARG A 166 17.25 -4.82 10.75
N LEU A 167 17.12 -6.00 11.38
CA LEU A 167 17.73 -7.24 10.88
C LEU A 167 16.89 -7.87 9.77
N VAL A 168 15.57 -7.72 9.84
CA VAL A 168 14.62 -8.33 8.88
C VAL A 168 14.47 -7.48 7.61
N LEU A 169 14.42 -6.15 7.72
CA LEU A 169 14.20 -5.24 6.59
C LEU A 169 15.12 -5.48 5.38
N PRO A 170 16.44 -5.73 5.52
CA PRO A 170 17.30 -6.00 4.37
C PRO A 170 17.00 -7.32 3.65
N LEU A 171 16.31 -8.26 4.31
CA LEU A 171 16.02 -9.59 3.79
C LEU A 171 14.69 -9.64 3.03
N LEU A 172 13.71 -8.84 3.46
CA LEU A 172 12.36 -8.80 2.85
C LEU A 172 12.37 -8.57 1.34
N PRO A 173 13.19 -7.65 0.77
CA PRO A 173 13.24 -7.44 -0.68
C PRO A 173 13.54 -8.73 -1.45
N ALA A 174 14.42 -9.59 -0.93
CA ALA A 174 14.78 -10.84 -1.58
C ALA A 174 13.68 -11.91 -1.46
N LEU A 175 12.91 -11.89 -0.37
CA LEU A 175 11.83 -12.85 -0.10
C LEU A 175 10.53 -12.49 -0.81
N CYS A 176 10.26 -11.20 -0.97
CA CYS A 176 8.98 -10.66 -1.43
C CYS A 176 9.05 -10.04 -2.84
N ALA A 177 10.21 -10.16 -3.52
CA ALA A 177 10.46 -9.57 -4.82
C ALA A 177 9.38 -9.96 -5.84
N SER A 178 8.70 -8.98 -6.42
CA SER A 178 7.63 -9.21 -7.40
C SER A 178 7.50 -8.09 -8.43
N SER A 179 8.60 -7.40 -8.75
CA SER A 179 8.64 -6.34 -9.76
C SER A 179 9.87 -6.42 -10.68
N PRO A 180 10.12 -7.56 -11.36
CA PRO A 180 11.30 -7.71 -12.22
C PRO A 180 11.19 -7.01 -13.59
N VAL A 181 9.99 -6.52 -13.93
CA VAL A 181 9.68 -5.91 -15.23
C VAL A 181 9.06 -4.54 -15.00
N ILE A 182 9.54 -3.54 -15.72
CA ILE A 182 9.00 -2.17 -15.79
C ILE A 182 9.11 -1.74 -17.26
N ASP A 183 8.15 -0.93 -17.76
CA ASP A 183 8.08 -0.50 -19.16
C ASP A 183 8.16 -1.63 -20.20
N GLY A 184 7.61 -2.81 -19.84
CA GLY A 184 7.62 -4.02 -20.66
C GLY A 184 9.00 -4.68 -20.79
N LYS A 185 9.99 -4.25 -19.98
CA LYS A 185 11.38 -4.74 -20.06
C LYS A 185 11.85 -5.28 -18.72
N ALA A 186 12.63 -6.37 -18.77
CA ALA A 186 13.33 -6.86 -17.60
C ALA A 186 14.32 -5.79 -17.12
N THR A 187 14.29 -5.46 -15.83
CA THR A 187 15.12 -4.39 -15.25
C THR A 187 16.50 -4.88 -14.81
N GLY A 188 16.68 -6.19 -14.67
CA GLY A 188 17.85 -6.81 -14.08
C GLY A 188 17.82 -6.89 -12.54
N ALA A 189 16.80 -6.31 -11.90
CA ALA A 189 16.50 -6.50 -10.48
C ALA A 189 15.29 -7.44 -10.32
N LEU A 190 15.20 -8.16 -9.20
CA LEU A 190 13.99 -8.92 -8.84
C LEU A 190 12.92 -8.00 -8.23
N ASP A 191 13.36 -6.95 -7.54
CA ASP A 191 12.52 -5.94 -6.89
C ASP A 191 12.91 -4.54 -7.39
N SER A 192 12.31 -4.14 -8.52
CA SER A 192 12.51 -2.80 -9.08
C SER A 192 11.76 -1.74 -8.29
N ARG A 193 10.63 -2.10 -7.67
CA ARG A 193 9.81 -1.22 -6.82
C ARG A 193 10.70 -0.52 -5.79
N LEU A 194 11.55 -1.26 -5.08
CA LEU A 194 12.43 -0.66 -4.07
C LEU A 194 13.55 0.22 -4.63
N THR A 195 13.97 0.01 -5.87
CA THR A 195 14.93 0.90 -6.55
C THR A 195 14.31 2.28 -6.79
N TYR A 196 13.06 2.31 -7.24
CA TYR A 196 12.32 3.57 -7.41
C TYR A 196 11.92 4.20 -6.07
N TYR A 197 11.40 3.41 -5.13
CA TYR A 197 11.01 3.87 -3.79
C TYR A 197 12.14 4.60 -3.08
N LYS A 198 13.37 4.05 -3.10
CA LYS A 198 14.53 4.67 -2.43
C LYS A 198 14.82 6.11 -2.91
N THR A 199 14.39 6.48 -4.10
CA THR A 199 14.74 7.76 -4.74
C THR A 199 13.54 8.67 -5.00
N ASN A 200 12.32 8.22 -4.75
CA ASN A 200 11.08 8.95 -5.06
C ASN A 200 11.00 10.32 -4.36
N GLN A 201 11.58 10.44 -3.15
CA GLN A 201 11.64 11.65 -2.35
C GLN A 201 13.04 12.30 -2.30
N SER A 202 13.87 12.08 -3.32
CA SER A 202 15.25 12.60 -3.38
C SER A 202 15.37 14.13 -3.23
N ARG A 203 14.30 14.90 -3.51
CA ARG A 203 14.26 16.35 -3.26
C ARG A 203 14.28 16.72 -1.78
N ILE A 204 13.75 15.85 -0.90
CA ILE A 204 13.74 16.03 0.55
C ILE A 204 14.12 14.68 1.21
N PRO A 205 15.41 14.28 1.18
CA PRO A 205 15.85 12.95 1.62
C PRO A 205 15.53 12.62 3.08
N SER A 206 15.28 13.63 3.92
CA SER A 206 14.91 13.43 5.33
C SER A 206 13.54 12.79 5.52
N ILE A 207 12.66 12.79 4.49
CA ILE A 207 11.34 12.15 4.57
C ILE A 207 11.51 10.62 4.53
N THR A 208 12.27 10.09 3.58
CA THR A 208 12.58 8.64 3.52
C THR A 208 13.59 8.24 4.60
N GLY A 209 14.55 9.10 4.90
CA GLY A 209 15.66 8.77 5.79
C GLY A 209 16.51 7.61 5.26
N LYS A 210 17.10 6.82 6.16
CA LYS A 210 17.76 5.56 5.79
C LYS A 210 16.71 4.46 5.70
N VAL A 211 16.62 3.78 4.56
CA VAL A 211 15.71 2.63 4.36
C VAL A 211 15.88 1.58 5.45
N ILE A 212 17.13 1.31 5.85
CA ILE A 212 17.42 0.58 7.08
C ILE A 212 17.70 1.63 8.18
N PRO A 213 16.80 1.80 9.15
CA PRO A 213 16.94 2.84 10.13
C PRO A 213 18.16 2.58 11.02
N GLU A 214 18.68 3.64 11.63
CA GLU A 214 19.80 3.53 12.56
C GLU A 214 19.39 2.85 13.88
N ALA A 215 20.38 2.37 14.63
CA ALA A 215 20.12 1.84 15.95
C ALA A 215 19.65 2.99 16.85
N VAL A 216 18.47 2.82 17.46
CA VAL A 216 17.95 3.75 18.47
C VAL A 216 18.04 3.04 19.81
N PHE A 217 18.63 3.71 20.79
CA PHE A 217 18.75 3.22 22.16
C PHE A 217 17.95 4.15 23.08
N SER A 218 17.44 3.58 24.18
CA SER A 218 16.77 4.38 25.20
C SER A 218 17.75 5.40 25.78
N LYS A 219 17.23 6.58 26.16
CA LYS A 219 17.99 7.59 26.93
C LYS A 219 18.09 7.25 28.43
N ARG A 220 17.45 6.16 28.87
CA ARG A 220 17.50 5.69 30.26
C ARG A 220 18.80 4.98 30.56
#